data_AF-H2C9X6-F1
#
_entry.id   AF-H2C9X6-F1
#
_cell.length_a   1.000
_cell.length_b   1.000
_cell.length_c   1.000
_cell.angle_alpha   90.00
_cell.angle_beta   90.00
_cell.angle_gamma   90.00
#
_symmetry.space_group_name_H-M   'P 1'
#
loop_
_entity.id
_entity.type
_entity.pdbx_description
1 polymer ?
#
loop_
_entity_poly.entity_id
_entity_poly.type
_entity_poly.pdbx_seq_one_letter_code
_entity_poly.pdbx_strand_id
1 'polypeptide(L)'
;MMSTLLNNLSFRNSVRGYVKVSDGSIIILRAAIVDVIPSQVPSPFGAEFNVNYIVGISVHPSEGALNEVKDKPILEPGKQVNEGWIELEIDDKVSAYEEVIYKDAKIGEYLIRLEIEPIMASKNTQFKMQQGPLYTLRWAPKISWHKIGEKT
;
A
#
# COMPACT_ATOMS: atom_id res chain seq x y z
N MET A 1 -2.63 6.05 -29.62
CA MET A 1 -2.43 6.87 -28.40
C MET A 1 -3.01 6.19 -27.18
N MET A 2 -4.33 5.97 -27.08
CA MET A 2 -4.93 5.28 -25.92
C MET A 2 -4.43 3.84 -25.74
N SER A 3 -4.32 3.07 -26.84
CA SER A 3 -3.77 1.71 -26.82
C SER A 3 -2.30 1.66 -26.39
N THR A 4 -1.54 2.74 -26.61
CA THR A 4 -0.14 2.85 -26.19
C THR A 4 -0.05 3.08 -24.68
N LEU A 5 -0.96 3.90 -24.12
CA LEU A 5 -1.05 4.17 -22.68
C LEU A 5 -1.53 2.98 -21.85
N LEU A 6 -2.31 2.06 -22.43
CA LEU A 6 -2.78 0.88 -21.70
C LEU A 6 -1.82 -0.32 -21.79
N ASN A 7 -0.88 -0.29 -22.74
CA ASN A 7 0.05 -1.39 -22.99
C ASN A 7 1.51 -1.05 -22.61
N ASN A 8 1.75 0.16 -22.10
CA ASN A 8 3.08 0.61 -21.65
C ASN A 8 3.46 0.06 -20.27
N LEU A 9 2.52 -0.54 -19.54
CA LEU A 9 2.74 -1.09 -18.21
C LEU A 9 2.32 -2.55 -18.16
N SER A 10 3.18 -3.42 -17.64
CA SER A 10 2.88 -4.84 -17.47
C SER A 10 3.32 -5.34 -16.11
N PHE A 11 2.45 -6.11 -15.47
CA PHE A 11 2.75 -6.73 -14.18
C PHE A 11 3.95 -7.67 -14.26
N ARG A 12 4.84 -7.60 -13.27
CA ARG A 12 5.98 -8.51 -13.13
C ARG A 12 5.88 -9.39 -11.90
N ASN A 13 5.71 -8.79 -10.72
CA ASN A 13 5.70 -9.51 -9.45
C ASN A 13 4.95 -8.72 -8.37
N SER A 14 4.43 -9.39 -7.36
CA SER A 14 3.93 -8.74 -6.13
C SER A 14 4.05 -9.66 -4.93
N VAL A 15 4.23 -9.05 -3.76
CA VAL A 15 4.19 -9.73 -2.47
C VAL A 15 3.31 -8.94 -1.51
N ARG A 16 2.50 -9.68 -0.75
CA ARG A 16 1.69 -9.10 0.33
C ARG A 16 2.57 -8.83 1.54
N GLY A 17 2.38 -7.68 2.16
CA GLY A 17 2.96 -7.36 3.45
C GLY A 17 2.03 -7.80 4.58
N TYR A 18 2.53 -7.75 5.81
CA TYR A 18 1.70 -7.86 6.99
C TYR A 18 2.20 -6.97 8.12
N VAL A 19 1.31 -6.73 9.09
CA VAL A 19 1.59 -6.09 10.37
C VAL A 19 0.93 -6.93 11.46
N LYS A 20 1.68 -7.27 12.49
CA LYS A 20 1.14 -7.76 13.76
C LYS A 20 1.13 -6.61 14.75
N VAL A 21 -0.01 -6.34 15.37
CA VAL A 21 -0.18 -5.24 16.33
C VAL A 21 -0.32 -5.76 17.75
N SER A 22 -0.08 -4.89 18.73
CA SER A 22 -0.04 -5.23 20.16
C SER A 22 -1.32 -5.83 20.75
N ASP A 23 -2.47 -5.68 20.10
CA ASP A 23 -3.72 -6.34 20.50
C ASP A 23 -3.88 -7.77 19.95
N GLY A 24 -2.83 -8.29 19.30
CA GLY A 24 -2.76 -9.62 18.72
C GLY A 24 -3.37 -9.73 17.32
N SER A 25 -3.92 -8.66 16.75
CA SER A 25 -4.50 -8.68 15.40
C SER A 25 -3.42 -8.69 14.32
N ILE A 26 -3.78 -9.23 13.15
CA ILE A 26 -2.92 -9.26 11.97
C ILE A 26 -3.58 -8.44 10.87
N ILE A 27 -2.81 -7.54 10.23
CA ILE A 27 -3.27 -6.74 9.10
C ILE A 27 -2.43 -7.11 7.90
N ILE A 28 -3.07 -7.58 6.83
CA ILE A 28 -2.43 -7.88 5.55
C ILE A 28 -2.49 -6.65 4.66
N LEU A 29 -1.40 -6.32 3.99
CA LEU A 29 -1.30 -5.19 3.07
C LEU A 29 -0.99 -5.67 1.65
N ARG A 30 -1.54 -4.97 0.66
CA ARG A 30 -1.17 -5.11 -0.75
C ARG A 30 -0.96 -3.75 -1.37
N ALA A 31 0.16 -3.59 -2.07
CA ALA A 31 0.43 -2.46 -2.93
C ALA A 31 0.07 -2.83 -4.37
N ALA A 32 -0.40 -1.87 -5.15
CA ALA A 32 -0.53 -1.98 -6.60
C ALA A 32 -0.20 -0.66 -7.28
N ILE A 33 0.68 -0.71 -8.28
CA ILE A 33 1.00 0.38 -9.18
C ILE A 33 -0.12 0.51 -10.20
N VAL A 34 -0.74 1.68 -10.23
CA VAL A 34 -1.84 2.01 -11.14
C VAL A 34 -1.27 2.51 -12.47
N ASP A 35 -0.28 3.39 -12.41
CA ASP A 35 0.34 4.00 -13.60
C ASP A 35 1.74 4.54 -13.30
N VAL A 36 2.53 4.72 -14.36
CA VAL A 36 3.89 5.27 -14.32
C VAL A 36 4.02 6.34 -15.39
N ILE A 37 4.32 7.56 -14.96
CA ILE A 37 4.42 8.74 -15.83
C ILE A 37 5.87 9.25 -15.81
N PRO A 38 6.61 9.19 -16.93
CA PRO A 38 7.95 9.77 -17.00
C PRO A 38 7.91 11.28 -16.73
N SER A 39 8.84 11.73 -15.90
CA SER A 39 9.09 13.16 -15.69
C SER A 39 9.89 13.73 -16.86
N GLN A 40 9.65 14.99 -17.19
CA GLN A 40 10.42 15.72 -18.21
C GLN A 40 11.63 16.47 -17.64
N VAL A 41 11.94 16.27 -16.35
CA VAL A 41 13.03 16.97 -15.67
C VAL A 41 14.34 16.21 -15.86
N PRO A 42 15.44 16.88 -16.25
CA PRO A 42 16.76 16.25 -16.28
C PRO A 42 17.17 15.74 -14.90
N SER A 43 17.66 14.50 -14.82
CA SER A 43 18.13 13.89 -13.58
C SER A 43 19.49 13.24 -13.76
N PRO A 44 20.37 13.29 -12.74
CA PRO A 44 21.62 12.54 -12.74
C PRO A 44 21.41 11.01 -12.75
N PHE A 45 20.19 10.53 -12.48
CA PHE A 45 19.82 9.11 -12.48
C PHE A 45 19.17 8.65 -13.80
N GLY A 46 19.17 9.50 -14.82
CA GLY A 46 18.54 9.22 -16.12
C GLY A 46 17.07 9.61 -16.14
N ALA A 47 16.20 8.68 -16.56
CA ALA A 47 14.75 8.93 -16.56
C ALA A 47 14.20 8.90 -15.12
N GLU A 48 13.30 9.83 -14.83
CA GLU A 48 12.58 9.95 -13.56
C GLU A 48 11.12 9.59 -13.76
N PHE A 49 10.44 9.10 -12.72
CA PHE A 49 9.07 8.61 -12.83
C PHE A 49 8.19 9.09 -11.68
N ASN A 50 7.00 9.58 -12.03
CA ASN A 50 5.89 9.70 -11.10
C ASN A 50 5.10 8.38 -11.10
N VAL A 51 5.09 7.70 -9.95
CA VAL A 51 4.40 6.41 -9.80
C VAL A 51 3.10 6.62 -9.04
N ASN A 52 1.98 6.36 -9.71
CA ASN A 52 0.65 6.36 -9.11
C ASN A 52 0.35 4.96 -8.57
N TYR A 53 -0.12 4.87 -7.33
CA TYR A 53 -0.35 3.59 -6.69
C TYR A 53 -1.50 3.63 -5.68
N ILE A 54 -1.97 2.44 -5.33
CA ILE A 54 -2.95 2.20 -4.28
C ILE A 54 -2.39 1.22 -3.25
N VAL A 55 -2.87 1.33 -2.02
CA VAL A 55 -2.60 0.38 -0.94
C VAL A 55 -3.93 -0.07 -0.35
N GLY A 56 -4.14 -1.39 -0.34
CA GLY A 56 -5.28 -2.02 0.31
C GLY A 56 -4.84 -2.73 1.58
N ILE A 57 -5.70 -2.73 2.60
CA ILE A 57 -5.50 -3.49 3.83
C ILE A 57 -6.65 -4.47 4.07
N SER A 58 -6.34 -5.60 4.69
CA SER A 58 -7.32 -6.57 5.18
C SER A 58 -6.97 -6.93 6.61
N VAL A 59 -7.95 -6.88 7.50
CA VAL A 59 -7.73 -7.06 8.93
C VAL A 59 -8.25 -8.43 9.35
N HIS A 60 -7.43 -9.13 10.13
CA HIS A 60 -7.77 -10.33 10.89
C HIS A 60 -7.71 -10.00 12.38
N PRO A 61 -8.83 -9.55 12.98
CA PRO A 61 -8.85 -9.13 14.36
C PRO A 61 -8.62 -10.31 15.32
N SER A 62 -7.96 -10.06 16.45
CA SER A 62 -7.94 -11.01 17.56
C SER A 62 -9.34 -11.14 18.20
N GLU A 63 -9.57 -12.23 18.92
CA GLU A 63 -10.83 -12.40 19.69
C GLU A 63 -11.02 -11.28 20.73
N GLY A 64 -9.93 -10.84 21.36
CA GLY A 64 -9.95 -9.72 22.29
C GLY A 64 -10.44 -8.43 21.62
N ALA A 65 -9.89 -8.12 20.45
CA ALA A 65 -10.27 -6.94 19.69
C ALA A 65 -11.74 -7.01 19.21
N LEU A 66 -12.22 -8.18 18.77
CA LEU A 66 -13.63 -8.38 18.41
C LEU A 66 -14.56 -8.13 19.60
N ASN A 67 -14.22 -8.67 20.76
CA ASN A 67 -15.01 -8.54 21.97
C ASN A 67 -15.08 -7.09 22.48
N GLU A 68 -13.99 -6.33 22.35
CA GLU A 68 -13.90 -4.93 22.76
C GLU A 68 -14.93 -4.03 22.05
N VAL A 69 -15.19 -4.31 20.76
CA VAL A 69 -16.10 -3.50 19.95
C VAL A 69 -17.46 -4.15 19.70
N LYS A 70 -17.76 -5.31 20.30
CA LYS A 70 -18.95 -6.12 19.94
C LYS A 70 -20.27 -5.33 20.01
N ASP A 71 -20.41 -4.44 20.99
CA ASP A 71 -21.63 -3.65 21.23
C ASP A 71 -21.56 -2.24 20.62
N LYS A 72 -20.50 -1.94 19.86
CA LYS A 72 -20.29 -0.63 19.24
C LYS A 72 -21.10 -0.48 17.95
N PRO A 73 -21.57 0.73 17.62
CA PRO A 73 -22.27 0.99 16.38
C PRO A 73 -21.40 0.66 15.16
N ILE A 74 -22.05 0.15 14.11
CA ILE A 74 -21.43 -0.02 12.81
C ILE A 74 -21.24 1.37 12.18
N LEU A 75 -20.06 1.62 11.63
CA LEU A 75 -19.77 2.86 10.92
C LEU A 75 -20.60 2.96 9.64
N GLU A 76 -21.35 4.03 9.49
CA GLU A 76 -22.12 4.32 8.28
C GLU A 76 -21.18 4.59 7.09
N PRO A 77 -21.52 4.09 5.88
CA PRO A 77 -20.72 4.36 4.68
C PRO A 77 -20.51 5.86 4.45
N GLY A 78 -19.26 6.27 4.24
CA GLY A 78 -18.90 7.67 3.98
C GLY A 78 -18.80 8.56 5.22
N LYS A 79 -19.18 8.09 6.40
CA LYS A 79 -19.03 8.85 7.66
C LYS A 79 -17.55 8.90 8.06
N GLN A 80 -17.06 10.11 8.31
CA GLN A 80 -15.73 10.32 8.89
C GLN A 80 -15.75 10.13 10.40
N VAL A 81 -14.67 9.56 10.95
CA VAL A 81 -14.52 9.29 12.39
C VAL A 81 -13.25 9.99 12.89
N ASN A 82 -13.43 10.98 13.76
CA ASN A 82 -12.34 11.80 14.31
C ASN A 82 -12.03 11.48 15.78
N GLU A 83 -12.76 10.55 16.39
CA GLU A 83 -12.67 10.21 17.81
C GLU A 83 -12.53 8.69 18.03
N GLY A 84 -12.17 8.28 19.24
CA GLY A 84 -12.09 6.86 19.61
C GLY A 84 -10.88 6.11 19.04
N TRP A 85 -9.91 6.81 18.46
CA TRP A 85 -8.67 6.22 17.97
C TRP A 85 -7.68 5.98 19.10
N ILE A 86 -7.16 4.76 19.18
CA ILE A 86 -6.03 4.40 20.04
C ILE A 86 -4.86 3.93 19.18
N GLU A 87 -3.66 4.36 19.53
CA GLU A 87 -2.43 3.89 18.90
C GLU A 87 -2.13 2.45 19.32
N LEU A 88 -1.62 1.65 18.38
CA LEU A 88 -1.18 0.29 18.62
C LEU A 88 0.30 0.18 18.27
N GLU A 89 1.06 -0.50 19.11
CA GLU A 89 2.44 -0.85 18.78
C GLU A 89 2.45 -1.89 17.65
N ILE A 90 3.45 -1.79 16.79
CA ILE A 90 3.72 -2.77 15.74
C ILE A 90 4.75 -3.74 16.31
N ASP A 91 4.30 -4.94 16.64
CA ASP A 91 5.16 -6.00 17.19
C ASP A 91 6.06 -6.60 16.11
N ASP A 92 5.54 -6.71 14.89
CA ASP A 92 6.22 -7.31 13.75
C ASP A 92 5.62 -6.83 12.42
N LYS A 93 6.43 -6.73 11.36
CA LYS A 93 5.98 -6.29 10.05
C LYS A 93 6.85 -6.79 8.90
N VAL A 94 6.21 -6.95 7.74
CA VAL A 94 6.86 -7.14 6.44
C VAL A 94 6.23 -6.18 5.43
N SER A 95 7.07 -5.48 4.66
CA SER A 95 6.63 -4.59 3.60
C SER A 95 5.85 -5.33 2.51
N ALA A 96 4.84 -4.67 1.94
CA ALA A 96 4.23 -5.12 0.68
C ALA A 96 5.02 -4.54 -0.49
N TYR A 97 5.10 -5.23 -1.64
CA TYR A 97 5.65 -4.63 -2.84
C TYR A 97 4.93 -5.06 -4.12
N GLU A 98 5.03 -4.21 -5.14
CA GLU A 98 4.69 -4.54 -6.51
C GLU A 98 5.80 -4.09 -7.47
N GLU A 99 6.01 -4.91 -8.49
CA GLU A 99 6.94 -4.69 -9.58
C GLU A 99 6.20 -4.74 -10.92
N VAL A 100 6.50 -3.76 -11.77
CA VAL A 100 5.95 -3.63 -13.11
C VAL A 100 7.04 -3.28 -14.11
N ILE A 101 6.88 -3.75 -15.34
CA ILE A 101 7.71 -3.33 -16.46
C ILE A 101 7.00 -2.18 -17.15
N TYR A 102 7.64 -1.02 -17.14
CA TYR A 102 7.27 0.17 -17.91
C TYR A 102 8.01 0.19 -19.25
N LYS A 103 7.31 0.56 -20.33
CA LYS A 103 7.84 0.59 -21.70
C LYS A 103 7.58 1.94 -22.35
N ASP A 104 8.64 2.56 -22.85
CA ASP A 104 8.56 3.78 -23.65
C ASP A 104 9.52 3.72 -24.84
N ALA A 105 9.07 4.22 -26.00
CA ALA A 105 9.83 4.13 -27.24
C ALA A 105 11.09 5.02 -27.26
N LYS A 106 11.18 6.05 -26.42
CA LYS A 106 12.28 7.00 -26.36
C LYS A 106 13.28 6.64 -25.27
N ILE A 107 12.80 6.31 -24.08
CA ILE A 107 13.67 6.05 -22.92
C ILE A 107 13.96 4.56 -22.69
N GLY A 108 13.19 3.66 -23.30
CA GLY A 108 13.36 2.22 -23.22
C GLY A 108 12.45 1.54 -22.19
N GLU A 109 12.85 0.35 -21.74
CA GLU A 109 12.11 -0.43 -20.74
C GLU A 109 12.74 -0.30 -19.35
N TYR A 110 11.89 -0.18 -18.33
CA TYR A 110 12.28 -0.03 -16.93
C TYR A 110 11.51 -0.99 -16.05
N LEU A 111 12.19 -1.61 -15.08
CA LEU A 111 11.54 -2.30 -13.98
C LEU A 111 11.32 -1.29 -12.85
N ILE A 112 10.05 -0.97 -12.60
CA ILE A 112 9.61 -0.06 -11.55
C ILE A 112 9.17 -0.92 -10.35
N ARG A 113 9.66 -0.58 -9.16
CA ARG A 113 9.32 -1.26 -7.91
C ARG A 113 8.77 -0.24 -6.91
N LEU A 114 7.58 -0.54 -6.40
CA LEU A 114 6.97 0.13 -5.26
C LEU A 114 7.01 -0.81 -4.06
N GLU A 115 7.61 -0.37 -2.96
CA GLU A 115 7.54 -1.02 -1.67
C GLU A 115 6.79 -0.12 -0.67
N ILE A 116 5.90 -0.71 0.11
CA ILE A 116 5.07 -0.04 1.12
C ILE A 116 5.48 -0.58 2.48
N GLU A 117 6.16 0.27 3.26
CA GLU A 117 6.56 -0.04 4.63
C GLU A 117 5.49 0.48 5.61
N PRO A 118 4.83 -0.39 6.39
CA PRO A 118 3.95 0.05 7.47
C PRO A 118 4.76 0.75 8.58
N ILE A 119 4.31 1.89 9.08
CA ILE A 119 5.05 2.68 10.09
C ILE A 119 4.24 2.98 11.36
N MET A 120 2.90 3.01 11.30
CA MET A 120 2.05 3.23 12.47
C MET A 120 0.73 2.47 12.29
N ALA A 121 0.14 2.06 13.41
CA ALA A 121 -1.17 1.41 13.45
C ALA A 121 -2.07 2.05 14.51
N SER A 122 -3.36 2.12 14.22
CA SER A 122 -4.36 2.54 15.20
C SER A 122 -5.68 1.80 14.99
N LYS A 123 -6.44 1.64 16.06
CA LYS A 123 -7.76 1.01 16.06
C LYS A 123 -8.79 1.96 16.65
N ASN A 124 -10.02 1.89 16.15
CA ASN A 124 -11.14 2.61 16.72
C ASN A 124 -11.88 1.75 17.76
N THR A 125 -12.20 2.35 18.91
CA THR A 125 -12.90 1.70 20.03
C THR A 125 -14.35 2.15 20.19
N GLN A 126 -14.80 3.15 19.42
CA GLN A 126 -16.15 3.70 19.49
C GLN A 126 -17.04 3.25 18.32
N PHE A 127 -16.45 2.92 17.18
CA PHE A 127 -17.13 2.44 15.99
C PHE A 127 -16.48 1.16 15.48
N LYS A 128 -17.28 0.31 14.83
CA LYS A 128 -16.79 -0.91 14.18
C LYS A 128 -17.19 -0.98 12.72
N MET A 129 -16.48 -1.80 11.97
CA MET A 129 -16.91 -2.30 10.67
C MET A 129 -17.78 -3.55 10.86
N GLN A 130 -18.47 -3.99 9.81
CA GLN A 130 -19.30 -5.21 9.86
C GLN A 130 -18.48 -6.45 10.27
N GLN A 131 -17.21 -6.50 9.85
CA GLN A 131 -16.27 -7.58 10.11
C GLN A 131 -15.48 -7.45 11.43
N GLY A 132 -15.67 -6.38 12.22
CA GLY A 132 -14.92 -6.16 13.47
C GLY A 132 -14.41 -4.74 13.63
N PRO A 133 -13.38 -4.51 14.47
CA PRO A 133 -12.87 -3.17 14.73
C PRO A 133 -12.38 -2.47 13.47
N LEU A 134 -12.49 -1.15 13.46
CA LEU A 134 -11.93 -0.31 12.41
C LEU A 134 -10.46 -0.07 12.70
N TYR A 135 -9.57 -0.44 11.76
CA TYR A 135 -8.14 -0.16 11.85
C TYR A 135 -7.73 0.85 10.77
N THR A 136 -6.67 1.58 11.07
CA THR A 136 -5.94 2.41 10.11
C THR A 136 -4.45 2.14 10.22
N LEU A 137 -3.76 2.20 9.08
CA LEU A 137 -2.31 2.11 9.00
C LEU A 137 -1.77 3.39 8.35
N ARG A 138 -0.62 3.86 8.83
CA ARG A 138 0.24 4.76 8.08
C ARG A 138 1.39 3.97 7.49
N TRP A 139 1.83 4.36 6.31
CA TRP A 139 2.93 3.71 5.60
C TRP A 139 3.82 4.73 4.89
N ALA A 140 5.07 4.34 4.66
CA ALA A 140 6.03 5.07 3.86
C ALA A 140 6.23 4.35 2.50
N PRO A 141 6.04 5.03 1.36
CA PRO A 141 6.35 4.47 0.06
C PRO A 141 7.85 4.56 -0.22
N LYS A 142 8.42 3.48 -0.75
CA LYS A 142 9.79 3.42 -1.28
C LYS A 142 9.70 3.01 -2.75
N ILE A 143 10.01 3.96 -3.62
CA ILE A 143 9.93 3.76 -5.07
C ILE A 143 11.35 3.69 -5.62
N SER A 144 11.58 2.72 -6.50
CA SER A 144 12.85 2.57 -7.22
C SER A 144 12.60 2.11 -8.65
N TRP A 145 13.57 2.37 -9.52
CA TRP A 145 13.54 1.91 -10.90
C TRP A 145 14.93 1.60 -11.40
N HIS A 146 15.00 0.68 -12.36
CA HIS A 146 16.23 0.40 -13.09
C HIS A 146 15.90 0.09 -14.55
N LYS A 147 16.81 0.49 -15.44
CA LYS A 147 16.68 0.24 -16.87
C LYS A 147 16.93 -1.24 -17.14
N ILE A 148 16.07 -1.87 -17.94
CA ILE A 148 16.22 -3.28 -18.32
C ILE A 148 17.22 -3.36 -19.48
N GLY A 149 18.23 -4.23 -19.35
CA GLY A 149 19.23 -4.48 -20.41
C GLY A 149 20.55 -3.71 -20.26
N GLU A 150 20.66 -2.79 -19.31
CA GLU A 150 21.97 -2.36 -18.80
C GLU A 150 22.51 -3.48 -17.90
N LYS A 151 23.35 -4.35 -18.46
CA LYS A 151 24.20 -5.23 -17.64
C LYS A 151 25.11 -4.33 -16.82
N THR A 152 25.05 -4.47 -15.49
CA THR A 152 26.14 -4.04 -14.61
C THR A 152 27.34 -4.95 -14.83
#